data_AF-E9HZB8-F1
#
_entry.id   AF-E9HZB8-F1
#
_cell.length_a   1.000
_cell.length_b   1.000
_cell.length_c   1.000
_cell.angle_alpha   90.00
_cell.angle_beta   90.00
_cell.angle_gamma   90.00
#
_symmetry.space_group_name_H-M   'P 1'
#
loop_
_entity.id
_entity.type
_entity.pdbx_description
1 polymer ?
#
loop_
_entity_poly.entity_id
_entity_poly.type
_entity_poly.pdbx_seq_one_letter_code
_entity_poly.pdbx_strand_id
1 'polypeptide(L)'
;MLVQTTSHPMTMNQEGKTLFDGLGHSYHIKRTSKISRTWRCNRHAKPHFCRGIAFELMGAKSFSVKVPHTCPANLDVERKKQSSYPKNPTDLHFEWGPFERCIPDGYFRADVVIDTPRRYVRHLIFATDQQLHLLRKAKRWYGDGTFFICPTPFYRVFSIHAFIRHDNLDKQVPLVTVLMSGKRKKNYVAVFSSILELLTPLGEPRVEEFMMDFEAAKWQIKHY
;
A
#
# COMPACT_ATOMS: atom_id res chain seq x y z
N MET A 1 13.78 37.42 -4.77
CA MET A 1 12.94 36.36 -4.17
C MET A 1 12.88 35.20 -5.14
N LEU A 2 13.56 34.09 -4.84
CA LEU A 2 13.49 32.88 -5.67
C LEU A 2 12.13 32.19 -5.43
N VAL A 3 11.34 32.05 -6.50
CA VAL A 3 10.16 31.18 -6.51
C VAL A 3 10.69 29.75 -6.59
N GLN A 4 10.62 29.00 -5.49
CA GLN A 4 10.91 27.56 -5.52
C GLN A 4 9.85 26.86 -6.38
N THR A 5 10.21 26.54 -7.62
CA THR A 5 9.42 25.66 -8.49
C THR A 5 9.70 24.23 -8.07
N THR A 6 8.94 23.71 -7.11
CA THR A 6 8.91 22.27 -6.83
C THR A 6 8.16 21.57 -7.98
N SER A 7 8.90 20.96 -8.90
CA SER A 7 8.35 20.25 -10.05
C SER A 7 7.87 18.86 -9.65
N HIS A 8 6.75 18.78 -8.94
CA HIS A 8 6.02 17.51 -8.81
C HIS A 8 5.14 17.35 -10.06
N PRO A 9 5.15 16.17 -10.70
CA PRO A 9 4.33 15.93 -11.87
C PRO A 9 2.85 16.01 -11.48
N MET A 10 2.17 17.05 -11.99
CA MET A 10 0.74 17.21 -11.77
C MET A 10 -0.05 16.49 -12.85
N THR A 11 -1.18 15.89 -12.47
CA THR A 11 -2.02 15.10 -13.37
C THR A 11 -3.45 15.59 -13.35
N MET A 12 -4.16 15.45 -14.47
CA MET A 12 -5.58 15.80 -14.58
C MET A 12 -6.43 14.52 -14.54
N ASN A 13 -7.66 14.62 -14.04
CA ASN A 13 -8.63 13.54 -14.23
C ASN A 13 -8.98 13.36 -15.72
N GLN A 14 -9.60 12.23 -16.07
CA GLN A 14 -9.98 11.89 -17.45
C GLN A 14 -10.87 12.96 -18.11
N GLU A 15 -11.75 13.61 -17.34
CA GLU A 15 -12.60 14.70 -17.83
C GLU A 15 -11.87 16.05 -18.00
N GLY A 16 -10.63 16.15 -17.52
CA GLY A 16 -9.83 17.37 -17.54
C GLY A 16 -10.36 18.54 -16.69
N LYS A 17 -11.22 18.26 -15.71
CA LYS A 17 -11.86 19.27 -14.83
C LYS A 17 -11.15 19.43 -13.48
N THR A 18 -10.33 18.48 -13.10
CA THR A 18 -9.62 18.47 -11.81
C THR A 18 -8.15 18.17 -12.02
N LEU A 19 -7.29 18.98 -11.40
CA LEU A 19 -5.83 18.83 -11.36
C LEU A 19 -5.43 18.29 -9.99
N PHE A 20 -4.43 17.40 -9.95
CA PHE A 20 -3.84 16.82 -8.75
C PHE A 20 -2.34 17.07 -8.74
N ASP A 21 -1.78 17.44 -7.58
CA ASP A 21 -0.34 17.74 -7.44
C ASP A 21 0.53 16.56 -7.00
N GLY A 22 -0.06 15.37 -6.83
CA GLY A 22 0.64 14.18 -6.31
C GLY A 22 1.02 14.26 -4.83
N LEU A 23 0.67 15.36 -4.16
CA LEU A 23 0.95 15.60 -2.74
C LEU A 23 -0.35 15.60 -1.90
N GLY A 24 -1.44 15.04 -2.46
CA GLY A 24 -2.74 14.97 -1.81
C GLY A 24 -3.60 16.25 -1.93
N HIS A 25 -3.26 17.20 -2.79
CA HIS A 25 -4.15 18.33 -3.07
C HIS A 25 -4.80 18.21 -4.45
N SER A 26 -5.99 18.80 -4.56
CA SER A 26 -6.73 18.88 -5.81
C SER A 26 -7.22 20.30 -6.08
N TYR A 27 -7.34 20.64 -7.35
CA TYR A 27 -7.73 21.95 -7.83
C TYR A 27 -8.84 21.83 -8.88
N HIS A 28 -9.75 22.80 -8.91
CA HIS A 28 -10.75 22.98 -9.96
C HIS A 28 -10.33 24.13 -10.87
N ILE A 29 -10.87 24.14 -12.08
CA ILE A 29 -10.67 25.22 -13.02
C ILE A 29 -11.29 26.50 -12.47
N LYS A 30 -10.46 27.50 -12.22
CA LYS A 30 -10.90 28.86 -11.83
C LYS A 30 -11.13 29.72 -13.06
N ARG A 31 -10.24 29.63 -14.05
CA ARG A 31 -10.30 30.43 -15.29
C ARG A 31 -9.52 29.73 -16.41
N THR A 32 -10.05 29.77 -17.61
CA THR A 32 -9.37 29.30 -18.83
C THR A 32 -9.28 30.46 -19.83
N SER A 33 -8.17 30.51 -20.57
CA SER A 33 -7.91 31.45 -21.67
C SER A 33 -7.24 30.69 -22.82
N LYS A 34 -7.05 31.33 -23.98
CA LYS A 34 -6.35 30.72 -25.13
C LYS A 34 -4.92 30.29 -24.79
N ILE A 35 -4.26 30.98 -23.86
CA ILE A 35 -2.84 30.81 -23.54
C ILE A 35 -2.59 30.08 -22.23
N SER A 36 -3.57 30.06 -21.32
CA SER A 36 -3.37 29.53 -19.97
C SER A 36 -4.65 29.09 -19.28
N ARG A 37 -4.48 28.20 -18.30
CA ARG A 37 -5.52 27.78 -17.37
C ARG A 37 -5.04 27.99 -15.94
N THR A 38 -5.90 28.60 -15.12
CA THR A 38 -5.66 28.83 -13.69
C THR A 38 -6.55 27.91 -12.89
N TRP A 39 -5.94 27.26 -11.92
CA TRP A 39 -6.53 26.23 -11.08
C TRP A 39 -6.55 26.72 -9.63
N ARG A 40 -7.63 26.48 -8.90
CA ARG A 40 -7.75 26.86 -7.48
C ARG A 40 -8.02 25.63 -6.64
N CYS A 41 -7.42 25.57 -5.46
CA CYS A 41 -7.64 24.49 -4.50
C CYS A 41 -9.14 24.25 -4.26
N ASN A 42 -9.52 22.98 -4.13
CA ASN A 42 -10.91 22.54 -3.94
C ASN A 42 -11.43 22.74 -2.51
N ARG A 43 -10.57 23.10 -1.55
CA ARG A 43 -10.95 23.23 -0.15
C ARG A 43 -11.43 24.65 0.18
N HIS A 44 -12.74 24.84 0.12
CA HIS A 44 -13.40 26.15 0.36
C HIS A 44 -14.15 26.24 1.69
N ALA A 45 -14.26 25.14 2.44
CA ALA A 45 -14.97 25.13 3.72
C ALA A 45 -14.04 25.51 4.88
N LYS A 46 -14.59 26.22 5.88
CA LYS A 46 -13.94 26.42 7.19
C LYS A 46 -13.84 25.08 7.93
N PRO A 47 -12.85 24.89 8.84
CA PRO A 47 -11.81 25.86 9.23
C PRO A 47 -10.63 25.95 8.25
N HIS A 48 -10.52 25.02 7.31
CA HIS A 48 -9.35 24.85 6.44
C HIS A 48 -9.54 25.46 5.05
N PHE A 49 -10.04 26.69 4.98
CA PHE A 49 -10.18 27.41 3.71
C PHE A 49 -8.82 27.63 3.06
N CYS A 50 -8.66 27.19 1.80
CA CYS A 50 -7.40 27.27 1.07
C CYS A 50 -7.50 28.22 -0.13
N ARG A 51 -6.46 29.05 -0.31
CA ARG A 51 -6.31 29.93 -1.47
C ARG A 51 -5.24 29.44 -2.45
N GLY A 52 -4.81 28.18 -2.34
CA GLY A 52 -3.81 27.60 -3.22
C GLY A 52 -4.20 27.73 -4.70
N ILE A 53 -3.23 28.11 -5.54
CA ILE A 53 -3.41 28.34 -6.98
C ILE A 53 -2.32 27.62 -7.75
N ALA A 54 -2.71 26.86 -8.76
CA ALA A 54 -1.82 26.31 -9.78
C ALA A 54 -2.11 26.94 -11.15
N PHE A 55 -1.13 26.88 -12.04
CA PHE A 55 -1.17 27.52 -13.33
C PHE A 55 -0.59 26.60 -14.41
N GLU A 56 -1.27 26.56 -15.54
CA GLU A 56 -0.94 25.76 -16.71
C GLU A 56 -0.81 26.69 -17.92
N LEU A 57 0.29 26.58 -18.67
CA LEU A 57 0.42 27.18 -20.01
C LEU A 57 -0.06 26.16 -21.04
N MET A 58 -1.01 26.56 -21.91
CA MET A 58 -1.58 25.66 -22.89
C MET A 58 -0.49 25.15 -23.84
N GLY A 59 -0.35 23.82 -23.96
CA GLY A 59 0.67 23.17 -24.79
C GLY A 59 2.00 22.84 -24.09
N ALA A 60 2.28 23.42 -22.93
CA ALA A 60 3.56 23.23 -22.23
C ALA A 60 3.65 21.93 -21.40
N LYS A 61 2.55 21.17 -21.26
CA LYS A 61 2.40 19.95 -20.42
C LYS A 61 2.99 20.06 -19.00
N SER A 62 3.14 21.27 -18.49
CA SER A 62 3.79 21.58 -17.22
C SER A 62 2.92 22.55 -16.42
N PHE A 63 2.99 22.40 -15.10
CA PHE A 63 2.17 23.14 -14.16
C PHE A 63 3.08 23.82 -13.14
N SER A 64 2.70 25.02 -12.71
CA SER A 64 3.40 25.75 -11.63
C SER A 64 2.44 26.11 -10.52
N VAL A 65 2.90 25.98 -9.27
CA VAL A 65 2.18 26.49 -8.11
C VAL A 65 2.46 27.99 -8.00
N LYS A 66 1.42 28.82 -8.13
CA LYS A 66 1.50 30.28 -7.96
C LYS A 66 1.23 30.72 -6.54
N VAL A 67 0.31 30.04 -5.86
CA VAL A 67 0.01 30.28 -4.44
C VAL A 67 0.07 28.93 -3.74
N PRO A 68 0.93 28.78 -2.71
CA PRO A 68 1.04 27.53 -1.96
C PRO A 68 -0.25 27.20 -1.21
N HIS A 69 -0.42 25.93 -0.86
CA HIS A 69 -1.54 25.51 -0.01
C HIS A 69 -1.31 25.90 1.45
N THR A 70 -2.41 26.21 2.13
CA THR A 70 -2.45 26.38 3.60
C THR A 70 -3.30 25.30 4.26
N CYS A 71 -3.90 24.41 3.47
CA CYS A 71 -4.67 23.27 3.97
C CYS A 71 -3.80 22.03 4.10
N PRO A 72 -4.13 21.12 5.02
CA PRO A 72 -3.50 19.80 5.05
C PRO A 72 -3.78 19.04 3.74
N ALA A 73 -2.75 18.32 3.28
CA ALA A 73 -2.84 17.34 2.22
C ALA A 73 -3.92 16.32 2.54
N ASN A 74 -4.77 16.04 1.57
CA ASN A 74 -5.76 15.00 1.68
C ASN A 74 -5.20 13.71 1.05
N LEU A 75 -4.41 12.99 1.85
CA LEU A 75 -3.81 11.71 1.45
C LEU A 75 -4.85 10.61 1.17
N ASP A 76 -6.13 10.83 1.51
CA ASP A 76 -7.23 9.93 1.15
C ASP A 76 -7.73 10.11 -0.30
N VAL A 77 -7.31 11.15 -1.03
CA VAL A 77 -7.85 11.48 -2.38
C VAL A 77 -7.40 10.51 -3.46
N GLU A 78 -6.28 9.80 -3.27
CA GLU A 78 -5.85 8.75 -4.21
C GLU A 78 -6.76 7.50 -4.18
N ARG A 79 -7.70 7.40 -3.23
CA ARG A 79 -8.68 6.31 -3.17
C ARG A 79 -9.96 6.55 -3.98
N LYS A 80 -9.96 7.44 -4.97
CA LYS A 80 -11.01 7.38 -6.00
C LYS A 80 -10.74 6.16 -6.88
N LYS A 81 -11.28 5.01 -6.45
CA LYS A 81 -11.34 3.74 -7.19
C LYS A 81 -11.54 4.05 -8.67
N GLN A 82 -10.51 3.82 -9.48
CA GLN A 82 -10.70 3.85 -10.93
C GLN A 82 -11.83 2.88 -11.25
N SER A 83 -12.77 3.27 -12.10
CA SER A 83 -13.93 2.45 -12.49
C SER A 83 -13.54 1.07 -13.06
N SER A 84 -12.26 0.90 -13.42
CA SER A 84 -11.65 -0.31 -13.95
C SER A 84 -11.23 -1.33 -12.89
N TYR A 85 -11.13 -0.98 -11.60
CA TYR A 85 -10.78 -1.95 -10.57
C TYR A 85 -11.95 -2.90 -10.29
N PRO A 86 -11.71 -4.21 -10.16
CA PRO A 86 -12.71 -5.15 -9.68
C PRO A 86 -13.28 -4.68 -8.33
N LYS A 87 -14.54 -5.02 -8.09
CA LYS A 87 -15.14 -4.82 -6.77
C LYS A 87 -14.38 -5.67 -5.74
N ASN A 88 -14.22 -5.14 -4.53
CA ASN A 88 -13.67 -5.94 -3.43
C ASN A 88 -14.50 -7.21 -3.26
N PRO A 89 -13.86 -8.36 -3.00
CA PRO A 89 -14.58 -9.61 -2.77
C PRO A 89 -15.45 -9.49 -1.52
N THR A 90 -16.60 -10.17 -1.53
CA THR A 90 -17.55 -10.18 -0.40
C THR A 90 -17.33 -11.35 0.56
N ASP A 91 -16.70 -12.41 0.08
CA ASP A 91 -16.40 -13.65 0.82
C ASP A 91 -15.07 -14.26 0.33
N LEU A 92 -14.62 -15.32 0.98
CA LEU A 92 -13.30 -15.91 0.73
C LEU A 92 -13.24 -16.84 -0.51
N HIS A 93 -14.37 -17.14 -1.18
CA HIS A 93 -14.48 -18.05 -2.33
C HIS A 93 -14.37 -17.33 -3.69
N PHE A 94 -13.84 -16.12 -3.72
CA PHE A 94 -13.65 -15.34 -4.95
C PHE A 94 -12.50 -15.85 -5.84
N GLU A 95 -12.53 -15.55 -7.13
CA GLU A 95 -11.41 -15.83 -8.04
C GLU A 95 -10.36 -14.71 -7.97
N TRP A 96 -9.07 -15.07 -7.95
CA TRP A 96 -8.00 -14.07 -7.93
C TRP A 96 -7.76 -13.39 -9.28
N GLY A 97 -7.98 -14.10 -10.40
CA GLY A 97 -7.67 -13.65 -11.75
C GLY A 97 -8.10 -12.22 -12.10
N PRO A 98 -9.32 -11.76 -11.75
CA PRO A 98 -9.74 -10.37 -11.99
C PRO A 98 -8.83 -9.30 -11.37
N PHE A 99 -8.15 -9.60 -10.26
CA PHE A 99 -7.28 -8.67 -9.53
C PHE A 99 -5.85 -8.63 -10.06
N GLU A 100 -5.41 -9.62 -10.85
CA GLU A 100 -4.04 -9.71 -11.37
C GLU A 100 -3.65 -8.47 -12.19
N ARG A 101 -4.58 -7.91 -12.96
CA ARG A 101 -4.34 -6.71 -13.78
C ARG A 101 -4.18 -5.43 -12.97
N CYS A 102 -4.50 -5.49 -11.68
CA CYS A 102 -4.56 -4.34 -10.78
C CYS A 102 -3.38 -4.27 -9.82
N ILE A 103 -2.50 -5.26 -9.87
CA ILE A 103 -1.30 -5.37 -9.03
C ILE A 103 -0.07 -5.52 -9.93
N PRO A 104 1.12 -5.12 -9.49
CA PRO A 104 2.33 -5.35 -10.26
C PRO A 104 2.60 -6.85 -10.47
N ASP A 105 3.09 -7.21 -11.65
CA ASP A 105 3.48 -8.58 -11.98
C ASP A 105 4.48 -9.14 -10.97
N GLY A 106 4.24 -10.39 -10.56
CA GLY A 106 5.06 -11.04 -9.54
C GLY A 106 4.91 -10.46 -8.13
N TYR A 107 3.99 -9.52 -7.87
CA TYR A 107 3.77 -9.05 -6.50
C TYR A 107 2.92 -10.01 -5.67
N PHE A 108 1.92 -10.64 -6.29
CA PHE A 108 1.18 -11.76 -5.68
C PHE A 108 2.02 -13.03 -5.71
N ARG A 109 2.13 -13.71 -4.57
CA ARG A 109 3.06 -14.84 -4.39
C ARG A 109 2.39 -16.17 -4.10
N ALA A 110 1.31 -16.17 -3.32
CA ALA A 110 0.64 -17.42 -2.97
C ALA A 110 -0.80 -17.19 -2.53
N ASP A 111 -1.64 -18.17 -2.87
CA ASP A 111 -2.99 -18.35 -2.37
C ASP A 111 -3.02 -19.53 -1.39
N VAL A 112 -2.96 -19.26 -0.09
CA VAL A 112 -2.89 -20.28 0.95
C VAL A 112 -4.28 -20.58 1.48
N VAL A 113 -4.86 -21.69 1.01
CA VAL A 113 -6.19 -22.15 1.41
C VAL A 113 -6.06 -23.30 2.42
N ILE A 114 -6.78 -23.19 3.54
CA ILE A 114 -7.02 -24.29 4.46
C ILE A 114 -8.52 -24.57 4.43
N ASP A 115 -8.89 -25.60 3.67
CA ASP A 115 -10.26 -26.07 3.55
C ASP A 115 -10.45 -27.33 4.41
N THR A 116 -11.33 -27.21 5.40
CA THR A 116 -11.69 -28.33 6.28
C THR A 116 -13.20 -28.31 6.47
N PRO A 117 -13.85 -29.46 6.75
CA PRO A 117 -15.31 -29.52 6.92
C PRO A 117 -15.88 -28.53 7.97
N ARG A 118 -15.06 -28.06 8.91
CA ARG A 118 -15.46 -27.14 9.98
C ARG A 118 -15.12 -25.67 9.71
N ARG A 119 -14.24 -25.39 8.74
CA ARG A 119 -13.70 -24.04 8.53
C ARG A 119 -12.98 -23.95 7.18
N TYR A 120 -13.35 -22.93 6.42
CA TYR A 120 -12.61 -22.42 5.28
C TYR A 120 -11.85 -21.15 5.68
N VAL A 121 -10.56 -21.08 5.37
CA VAL A 121 -9.73 -19.88 5.54
C VAL A 121 -8.79 -19.76 4.36
N ARG A 122 -8.58 -18.54 3.91
CA ARG A 122 -7.73 -18.18 2.79
C ARG A 122 -6.79 -17.05 3.18
N HIS A 123 -5.52 -17.16 2.82
CA HIS A 123 -4.54 -16.10 3.04
C HIS A 123 -3.79 -15.80 1.76
N LEU A 124 -3.60 -14.53 1.47
CA LEU A 124 -2.94 -14.08 0.24
C LEU A 124 -1.60 -13.45 0.59
N ILE A 125 -0.52 -13.95 0.00
CA ILE A 125 0.86 -13.49 0.26
C ILE A 125 1.30 -12.56 -0.85
N PHE A 126 1.89 -11.42 -0.46
CA PHE A 126 2.41 -10.41 -1.36
C PHE A 126 3.85 -10.03 -1.01
N ALA A 127 4.71 -9.99 -2.01
CA ALA A 127 6.09 -9.53 -1.94
C ALA A 127 6.66 -9.34 -3.35
N THR A 128 7.68 -8.48 -3.51
CA THR A 128 8.53 -8.43 -4.70
C THR A 128 9.74 -9.37 -4.56
N ASP A 129 10.43 -9.68 -5.66
CA ASP A 129 11.63 -10.52 -5.61
C ASP A 129 12.72 -9.88 -4.75
N GLN A 130 12.85 -8.55 -4.86
CA GLN A 130 13.78 -7.79 -4.03
C GLN A 130 13.42 -7.91 -2.54
N GLN A 131 12.14 -7.83 -2.19
CA GLN A 131 11.72 -7.98 -0.81
C GLN A 131 12.01 -9.39 -0.27
N LEU A 132 11.75 -10.44 -1.05
CA LEU A 132 12.07 -11.83 -0.68
C LEU A 132 13.59 -12.03 -0.51
N HIS A 133 14.41 -11.47 -1.40
CA HIS A 133 15.87 -11.53 -1.28
C HIS A 133 16.39 -10.81 -0.03
N LEU A 134 15.81 -9.67 0.31
CA LEU A 134 16.13 -8.93 1.53
C LEU A 134 15.69 -9.71 2.77
N LEU A 135 14.50 -10.30 2.75
CA LEU A 135 13.96 -11.09 3.86
C LEU A 135 14.86 -12.29 4.15
N ARG A 136 15.25 -13.02 3.10
CA ARG A 136 16.17 -14.17 3.20
C ARG A 136 17.50 -13.79 3.84
N LYS A 137 18.03 -12.60 3.55
CA LYS A 137 19.33 -12.14 4.08
C LYS A 137 19.24 -11.59 5.50
N ALA A 138 18.05 -11.16 5.94
CA ALA A 138 17.86 -10.55 7.25
C ALA A 138 18.01 -11.58 8.37
N LYS A 139 18.81 -11.23 9.39
CA LYS A 139 18.99 -12.04 10.61
C LYS A 139 17.85 -11.90 11.62
N ARG A 140 17.15 -10.77 11.59
CA ARG A 140 16.06 -10.45 12.50
C ARG A 140 14.81 -10.12 11.72
N TRP A 141 13.74 -10.86 11.99
CA TRP A 141 12.42 -10.61 11.44
C TRP A 141 11.51 -10.05 12.52
N TYR A 142 10.57 -9.19 12.12
CA TYR A 142 9.57 -8.58 12.99
C TYR A 142 8.19 -8.80 12.39
N GLY A 143 7.33 -9.55 13.06
CA GLY A 143 5.94 -9.76 12.66
C GLY A 143 5.04 -8.72 13.29
N ASP A 144 4.18 -8.10 12.48
CA ASP A 144 3.20 -7.10 12.91
C ASP A 144 1.80 -7.46 12.36
N GLY A 145 0.79 -7.44 13.22
CA GLY A 145 -0.60 -7.73 12.87
C GLY A 145 -1.47 -6.48 12.99
N THR A 146 -1.84 -5.86 11.87
CA THR A 146 -2.71 -4.68 11.85
C THR A 146 -4.17 -5.05 11.55
N PHE A 147 -5.09 -4.66 12.44
CA PHE A 147 -6.52 -5.00 12.37
C PHE A 147 -7.39 -3.91 11.73
N PHE A 148 -7.21 -2.65 12.15
CA PHE A 148 -8.17 -1.56 11.92
C PHE A 148 -8.35 -1.15 10.44
N ILE A 149 -7.53 -1.68 9.52
CA ILE A 149 -7.48 -1.25 8.11
C ILE A 149 -7.75 -2.45 7.15
N CYS A 150 -8.00 -3.65 7.67
CA CYS A 150 -8.14 -4.82 6.81
C CYS A 150 -9.50 -4.87 6.09
N PRO A 151 -9.53 -4.95 4.75
CA PRO A 151 -10.79 -5.04 4.02
C PRO A 151 -11.45 -6.43 4.21
N THR A 152 -12.75 -6.44 4.48
CA THR A 152 -13.60 -7.63 4.34
C THR A 152 -13.36 -8.25 2.96
N PRO A 153 -13.19 -9.59 2.85
CA PRO A 153 -13.50 -10.64 3.84
C PRO A 153 -12.31 -11.08 4.70
N PHE A 154 -11.19 -10.37 4.64
CA PHE A 154 -10.03 -10.69 5.46
C PHE A 154 -10.18 -10.13 6.88
N TYR A 155 -9.52 -10.79 7.82
CA TYR A 155 -9.59 -10.47 9.24
C TYR A 155 -8.49 -9.49 9.66
N ARG A 156 -7.32 -9.55 9.02
CA ARG A 156 -6.17 -8.67 9.31
C ARG A 156 -5.17 -8.63 8.16
N VAL A 157 -4.33 -7.61 8.19
CA VAL A 157 -3.06 -7.58 7.46
C VAL A 157 -1.97 -8.05 8.43
N PHE A 158 -1.19 -9.05 8.06
CA PHE A 158 0.01 -9.46 8.77
C PHE A 158 1.23 -9.15 7.91
N SER A 159 2.25 -8.51 8.47
CA SER A 159 3.46 -8.16 7.74
C SER A 159 4.71 -8.64 8.47
N ILE A 160 5.71 -9.04 7.69
CA ILE A 160 7.05 -9.34 8.18
C ILE A 160 7.97 -8.21 7.74
N HIS A 161 8.63 -7.61 8.71
CA HIS A 161 9.54 -6.50 8.54
C HIS A 161 10.97 -6.91 8.89
N ALA A 162 11.94 -6.19 8.33
CA ALA A 162 13.32 -6.20 8.81
C ALA A 162 13.88 -4.78 8.79
N PHE A 163 14.93 -4.56 9.57
CA PHE A 163 15.73 -3.35 9.45
C PHE A 163 16.76 -3.53 8.34
N ILE A 164 16.79 -2.58 7.40
CA ILE A 164 17.80 -2.50 6.36
C ILE A 164 18.64 -1.27 6.62
N ARG A 165 19.96 -1.46 6.63
CA ARG A 165 20.91 -0.37 6.71
C ARG A 165 21.06 0.30 5.36
N HIS A 166 20.83 1.61 5.33
CA HIS A 166 21.19 2.47 4.22
C HIS A 166 22.03 3.63 4.79
N ASP A 167 23.31 3.65 4.44
CA ASP A 167 24.31 4.54 5.05
C ASP A 167 24.35 4.39 6.58
N ASN A 168 24.10 5.48 7.31
CA ASN A 168 24.10 5.55 8.77
C ASN A 168 22.68 5.40 9.38
N LEU A 169 21.68 5.02 8.59
CA LEU A 169 20.29 4.88 9.05
C LEU A 169 19.80 3.46 8.87
N ASP A 170 19.29 2.90 9.96
CA ASP A 170 18.54 1.64 9.94
C ASP A 170 17.06 1.96 9.72
N LYS A 171 16.52 1.53 8.57
CA LYS A 171 15.10 1.72 8.21
C LYS A 171 14.36 0.40 8.35
N GLN A 172 13.25 0.41 9.09
CA GLN A 172 12.33 -0.71 9.10
C GLN A 172 11.54 -0.71 7.79
N VAL A 173 11.52 -1.85 7.09
CA VAL A 173 10.76 -2.01 5.85
C VAL A 173 9.89 -3.27 5.90
N PRO A 174 8.64 -3.22 5.39
CA PRO A 174 7.85 -4.42 5.17
C PRO A 174 8.41 -5.19 3.98
N LEU A 175 8.67 -6.49 4.19
CA LEU A 175 9.24 -7.39 3.18
C LEU A 175 8.24 -8.45 2.72
N VAL A 176 7.31 -8.85 3.59
CA VAL A 176 6.17 -9.69 3.18
C VAL A 176 4.92 -9.10 3.79
N THR A 177 3.84 -9.05 3.02
CA THR A 177 2.51 -8.66 3.48
C THR A 177 1.53 -9.78 3.19
N VAL A 178 0.67 -10.09 4.15
CA VAL A 178 -0.28 -11.19 4.08
C VAL A 178 -1.66 -10.70 4.46
N LEU A 179 -2.63 -10.87 3.57
CA LEU A 179 -4.05 -10.74 3.93
C LEU A 179 -4.48 -12.04 4.57
N MET A 180 -4.80 -12.03 5.86
CA MET A 180 -5.16 -13.25 6.60
C MET A 180 -6.64 -13.23 6.99
N SER A 181 -7.35 -14.32 6.71
CA SER A 181 -8.74 -14.53 7.14
C SER A 181 -8.88 -15.31 8.46
N GLY A 182 -7.78 -15.70 9.09
CA GLY A 182 -7.80 -16.40 10.37
C GLY A 182 -6.49 -16.29 11.16
N LYS A 183 -6.59 -16.32 12.49
CA LYS A 183 -5.47 -16.07 13.44
C LYS A 183 -5.05 -17.28 14.30
N ARG A 184 -5.47 -18.51 13.97
CA ARG A 184 -5.10 -19.68 14.78
C ARG A 184 -3.67 -20.10 14.45
N LYS A 185 -3.00 -20.84 15.35
CA LYS A 185 -1.66 -21.40 15.12
C LYS A 185 -1.53 -22.05 13.74
N LYS A 186 -2.50 -22.88 13.33
CA LYS A 186 -2.50 -23.54 12.01
C LYS A 186 -2.49 -22.58 10.82
N ASN A 187 -3.10 -21.40 10.96
CA ASN A 187 -3.09 -20.37 9.91
C ASN A 187 -1.67 -19.81 9.73
N TYR A 188 -1.00 -19.49 10.84
CA TYR A 188 0.38 -19.02 10.81
C TYR A 188 1.33 -20.07 10.29
N VAL A 189 1.20 -21.33 10.71
CA VAL A 189 2.05 -22.42 10.20
C VAL A 189 1.95 -22.52 8.68
N ALA A 190 0.72 -22.55 8.13
CA ALA A 190 0.54 -22.61 6.68
C ALA A 190 1.16 -21.40 5.96
N VAL A 191 0.96 -20.18 6.49
CA VAL A 191 1.54 -18.95 5.91
C VAL A 191 3.07 -18.99 5.95
N PHE A 192 3.68 -19.34 7.09
CA PHE A 192 5.14 -19.40 7.20
C PHE A 192 5.74 -20.50 6.35
N SER A 193 5.09 -21.67 6.23
CA SER A 193 5.50 -22.71 5.29
C SER A 193 5.55 -22.20 3.85
N SER A 194 4.49 -21.54 3.37
CA SER A 194 4.48 -20.96 2.04
C SER A 194 5.54 -19.85 1.86
N ILE A 195 5.82 -19.05 2.88
CA ILE A 195 6.91 -18.06 2.83
C ILE A 195 8.27 -18.76 2.69
N LEU A 196 8.53 -19.83 3.45
CA LEU A 196 9.79 -20.58 3.35
C LEU A 196 9.95 -21.27 1.99
N GLU A 197 8.86 -21.81 1.43
CA GLU A 197 8.84 -22.34 0.06
C GLU A 197 9.21 -21.27 -0.96
N LEU A 198 8.68 -20.05 -0.83
CA LEU A 198 9.03 -18.91 -1.69
C LEU A 198 10.50 -18.49 -1.56
N LEU A 199 11.13 -18.70 -0.40
CA LEU A 199 12.54 -18.37 -0.18
C LEU A 199 13.49 -19.48 -0.63
N THR A 200 13.02 -20.71 -0.74
CA THR A 200 13.86 -21.89 -1.04
C THR A 200 14.67 -21.74 -2.34
N PRO A 201 14.12 -21.23 -3.46
CA PRO A 201 14.89 -21.00 -4.69
C PRO A 201 15.99 -19.94 -4.54
N LEU A 202 15.89 -19.06 -3.53
CA LEU A 202 16.86 -18.00 -3.24
C LEU A 202 17.98 -18.47 -2.28
N GLY A 203 17.85 -19.69 -1.73
CA GLY A 203 18.72 -20.28 -0.72
C GLY A 203 18.16 -20.17 0.70
N GLU A 204 18.89 -20.73 1.67
CA GLU A 204 18.44 -20.77 3.07
C GLU A 204 18.26 -19.35 3.66
N PRO A 205 17.14 -19.10 4.37
CA PRO A 205 16.96 -17.89 5.17
C PRO A 205 18.00 -17.80 6.28
N ARG A 206 18.60 -16.62 6.46
CA ARG A 206 19.58 -16.34 7.52
C ARG A 206 18.95 -15.88 8.84
N VAL A 207 17.64 -16.07 8.99
CA VAL A 207 16.91 -15.60 10.18
C VAL A 207 17.40 -16.36 11.41
N GLU A 208 17.82 -15.60 12.42
CA GLU A 208 18.29 -16.07 13.72
C GLU A 208 17.26 -15.75 14.81
N GLU A 209 16.56 -14.62 14.67
CA GLU A 209 15.54 -14.15 15.62
C GLU A 209 14.26 -13.72 14.89
N PHE A 210 13.11 -14.12 15.43
CA PHE A 210 11.81 -13.64 14.97
C PHE A 210 11.01 -13.07 16.14
N MET A 211 10.85 -11.75 16.15
CA MET A 211 10.07 -11.02 17.13
C MET A 211 8.67 -10.78 16.60
N MET A 212 7.66 -10.94 17.45
CA MET A 212 6.31 -10.51 17.11
C MET A 212 5.53 -10.21 18.38
N ASP A 213 4.52 -9.36 18.25
CA ASP A 213 3.64 -9.01 19.35
C ASP A 213 2.83 -10.22 19.86
N PHE A 214 2.54 -10.20 21.16
CA PHE A 214 1.89 -11.30 21.84
C PHE A 214 0.39 -11.33 21.49
N GLU A 215 0.02 -12.21 20.57
CA GLU A 215 -1.36 -12.65 20.40
C GLU A 215 -1.59 -13.97 21.13
N ALA A 216 -2.35 -13.94 22.23
CA ALA A 216 -2.53 -14.99 23.24
C ALA A 216 -3.02 -16.40 22.76
N ALA A 217 -3.06 -16.69 21.46
CA ALA A 217 -3.41 -18.02 20.93
C ALA A 217 -2.21 -18.99 20.82
N LYS A 218 -1.11 -18.72 21.52
CA LYS A 218 0.20 -19.31 21.26
C LYS A 218 0.75 -20.09 22.45
N TRP A 219 0.66 -21.41 22.33
CA TRP A 219 1.46 -22.47 22.97
C TRP A 219 1.05 -22.98 24.36
N GLN A 220 0.34 -24.14 24.39
CA GLN A 220 0.72 -25.21 25.31
C GLN A 220 1.79 -26.04 24.59
N ILE A 221 3.04 -25.96 25.02
CA ILE A 221 4.12 -26.87 24.59
C ILE A 221 4.04 -28.09 25.51
N LYS A 222 3.65 -29.25 24.98
CA LYS A 222 4.07 -30.53 25.56
C LYS A 222 5.31 -30.97 24.79
N HIS A 223 6.42 -31.09 25.51
CA HIS A 223 7.62 -31.78 25.05
C HIS A 223 7.31 -33.27 24.92
N TYR A 224 7.57 -33.85 23.75
CA TYR A 224 7.94 -35.24 23.57
C TYR A 224 9.02 -35.29 22.49
#